data_AF-A0A953TZ62-F1
#
_entry.id   AF-A0A953TZ62-F1
#
_cell.length_a   1.000
_cell.length_b   1.000
_cell.length_c   1.000
_cell.angle_alpha   90.00
_cell.angle_beta   90.00
_cell.angle_gamma   90.00
#
_symmetry.space_group_name_H-M   'P 1'
#
loop_
_entity.id
_entity.type
_entity.pdbx_description
1 polymer ?
#
loop_
_entity_poly.entity_id
_entity_poly.type
_entity_poly.pdbx_seq_one_letter_code
_entity_poly.pdbx_strand_id
1 'polypeptide(L)'
;MTISTNQRSEAVIRLLRKLSSVEIARACVCGLILSLMAIAPGTLAARPKPLPALEGKLIDLPGKGPVLKMPDKVQVLTATTPYLFHTLQDKRLAGREVRVEGRPQADGTFQVEWLYTIREGKLYRVRYYCKTCNIVALEPGKCVCCQQPTELQEIPVTDSDQ
;
A
#
# COMPACT_ATOMS: atom_id res chain seq x y z
N MET A 1 -22.83 16.25 58.46
CA MET A 1 -23.43 17.06 59.55
C MET A 1 -22.25 17.60 60.34
N THR A 2 -21.98 18.91 60.49
CA THR A 2 -22.84 20.05 60.90
C THR A 2 -22.06 21.34 60.54
N ILE A 3 -22.58 22.22 59.67
CA ILE A 3 -23.13 23.57 59.92
C ILE A 3 -22.13 24.72 60.21
N SER A 4 -22.24 25.73 59.34
CA SER A 4 -22.20 27.20 59.53
C SER A 4 -20.89 27.95 59.82
N THR A 5 -20.44 28.63 58.76
CA THR A 5 -19.95 30.01 58.78
C THR A 5 -20.39 30.64 57.46
N ASN A 6 -20.80 31.89 57.28
CA ASN A 6 -21.05 33.02 58.16
C ASN A 6 -21.41 34.17 57.16
N GLN A 7 -22.70 34.46 56.99
CA GLN A 7 -23.23 35.82 57.10
C GLN A 7 -22.49 36.96 56.34
N ARG A 8 -22.27 36.83 55.01
CA ARG A 8 -21.80 37.94 54.16
C ARG A 8 -22.56 38.09 52.82
N SER A 9 -23.71 37.42 52.70
CA SER A 9 -24.41 37.18 51.44
C SER A 9 -25.36 38.28 50.95
N GLU A 10 -25.61 39.37 51.68
CA GLU A 10 -26.70 40.29 51.28
C GLU A 10 -26.25 41.61 50.62
N ALA A 11 -24.98 42.00 50.77
CA ALA A 11 -24.51 43.29 50.27
C ALA A 11 -24.16 43.28 48.77
N VAL A 12 -23.71 42.15 48.23
CA VAL A 12 -23.20 42.06 46.85
C VAL A 12 -24.33 41.94 45.83
N ILE A 13 -25.46 41.35 46.23
CA ILE A 13 -26.61 41.08 45.33
C ILE A 13 -27.31 42.38 44.87
N ARG A 14 -27.20 43.48 45.63
CA ARG A 14 -27.92 44.73 45.32
C ARG A 14 -27.17 45.68 44.38
N LEU A 15 -25.87 45.48 44.14
CA LEU A 15 -25.11 46.31 43.21
C LEU A 15 -25.17 45.82 41.75
N LEU A 16 -25.96 44.77 41.47
CA LEU A 16 -26.23 44.24 40.12
C LEU A 16 -27.42 44.90 39.41
N ARG A 17 -27.94 46.00 39.92
CA ARG A 17 -29.03 46.77 39.29
C ARG A 17 -28.73 48.24 39.36
N LYS A 18 -27.92 48.76 38.44
CA LYS A 18 -28.14 50.08 37.85
C LYS A 18 -27.08 50.37 36.80
N LEU A 19 -27.58 50.41 35.56
CA LEU A 19 -27.23 51.40 34.54
C LEU A 19 -25.83 51.21 33.91
N SER A 20 -25.68 51.24 32.59
CA SER A 20 -26.65 51.41 31.52
C SER A 20 -26.03 50.88 30.25
N SER A 21 -26.84 50.14 29.51
CA SER A 21 -26.69 49.77 28.12
C SER A 21 -26.41 51.01 27.28
N VAL A 22 -25.19 51.16 26.77
CA VAL A 22 -24.74 51.99 25.64
C VAL A 22 -23.20 51.95 25.75
N GLU A 23 -22.48 51.72 24.65
CA GLU A 23 -21.01 51.60 24.57
C GLU A 23 -20.33 50.21 24.68
N ILE A 24 -21.03 49.09 24.47
CA ILE A 24 -20.35 47.78 24.22
C ILE A 24 -20.41 47.40 22.71
N ALA A 25 -20.93 48.29 21.86
CA ALA A 25 -21.07 48.07 20.41
C ALA A 25 -19.77 48.23 19.59
N ARG A 26 -18.58 48.34 20.19
CA ARG A 26 -17.31 48.57 19.43
C ARG A 26 -16.13 47.67 19.78
N ALA A 27 -16.25 46.72 20.72
CA ALA A 27 -15.12 45.91 21.16
C ALA A 27 -15.28 44.38 20.98
N CYS A 28 -16.44 43.89 20.55
CA CYS A 28 -16.68 42.44 20.39
C CYS A 28 -16.52 41.91 18.95
N VAL A 29 -16.23 42.77 17.96
CA VAL A 29 -16.16 42.37 16.54
C VAL A 29 -14.76 41.94 16.07
N CYS A 30 -13.69 42.22 16.83
CA CYS A 30 -12.33 41.78 16.46
C CYS A 30 -11.81 40.55 17.23
N GLY A 31 -12.48 40.12 18.31
CA GLY A 31 -11.99 39.02 19.16
C GLY A 31 -12.46 37.62 18.78
N LEU A 32 -13.49 37.50 17.93
CA LEU A 32 -14.18 36.22 17.69
C LEU A 32 -13.97 35.66 16.26
N ILE A 33 -13.15 36.31 15.43
CA ILE A 33 -12.81 35.85 14.07
C ILE A 33 -11.39 35.26 13.99
N LEU A 34 -10.60 35.30 15.08
CA LEU A 34 -9.21 34.84 15.09
C LEU A 34 -8.96 33.45 15.73
N SER A 35 -9.99 32.66 15.97
CA SER A 35 -9.85 31.34 16.64
C SER A 35 -10.18 30.11 15.77
N LEU A 36 -10.44 30.29 14.47
CA LEU A 36 -10.75 29.18 13.55
C LEU A 36 -9.63 28.89 12.53
N MET A 37 -8.38 28.86 12.98
CA MET A 37 -7.25 28.29 12.24
C MET A 37 -6.47 27.32 13.15
N ALA A 38 -7.21 26.43 13.82
CA ALA A 38 -6.63 25.28 14.49
C ALA A 38 -6.24 24.23 13.42
N ILE A 39 -5.01 24.38 12.95
CA ILE A 39 -4.10 23.38 12.39
C ILE A 39 -4.73 21.98 12.35
N ALA A 40 -5.18 21.54 11.17
CA ALA A 40 -5.39 20.13 10.94
C ALA A 40 -4.00 19.46 10.95
N PRO A 41 -3.69 18.53 11.87
CA PRO A 41 -2.50 17.73 11.75
C PRO A 41 -2.67 16.88 10.49
N GLY A 42 -1.99 17.29 9.42
CA GLY A 42 -1.87 16.48 8.22
C GLY A 42 -1.27 15.15 8.64
N THR A 43 -2.07 14.08 8.59
CA THR A 43 -1.54 12.73 8.67
C THR A 43 -0.65 12.56 7.45
N LEU A 44 0.67 12.66 7.64
CA LEU A 44 1.63 12.13 6.69
C LEU A 44 1.28 10.65 6.54
N ALA A 45 0.51 10.32 5.50
CA ALA A 45 0.25 8.95 5.13
C ALA A 45 1.61 8.28 4.95
N ALA A 46 1.95 7.38 5.86
CA ALA A 46 3.19 6.61 5.77
C ALA A 46 3.15 5.88 4.43
N ARG A 47 4.08 6.22 3.53
CA ARG A 47 4.22 5.47 2.28
C ARG A 47 4.56 4.03 2.64
N PRO A 48 3.91 3.03 2.05
CA PRO A 48 4.30 1.64 2.22
C PRO A 48 5.80 1.50 1.94
N LYS A 49 6.52 0.84 2.85
CA LYS A 49 7.95 0.56 2.64
C LYS A 49 8.08 -0.29 1.37
N PRO A 50 8.92 0.10 0.39
CA PRO A 50 9.17 -0.71 -0.79
C PRO A 50 9.66 -2.11 -0.40
N LEU A 51 9.12 -3.13 -1.07
CA LEU A 51 9.56 -4.50 -0.86
C LEU A 51 11.01 -4.66 -1.35
N PRO A 52 11.83 -5.49 -0.67
CA PRO A 52 13.10 -5.93 -1.22
C PRO A 52 12.94 -6.49 -2.63
N ALA A 53 13.81 -6.07 -3.54
CA ALA A 53 13.84 -6.53 -4.91
C ALA A 53 15.13 -7.31 -5.19
N LEU A 54 15.01 -8.42 -5.92
CA LEU A 54 16.12 -9.21 -6.45
C LEU A 54 15.98 -9.31 -7.97
N GLU A 55 17.09 -9.22 -8.69
CA GLU A 55 17.12 -9.33 -10.15
C GLU A 55 18.04 -10.47 -10.59
N GLY A 56 17.68 -11.14 -11.67
CA GLY A 56 18.50 -12.20 -12.27
C GLY A 56 17.70 -13.10 -13.20
N LYS A 57 18.28 -14.23 -13.58
CA LYS A 57 17.64 -15.18 -14.49
C LYS A 57 16.71 -16.12 -13.76
N LEU A 58 15.43 -16.14 -14.15
CA LEU A 58 14.48 -17.14 -13.67
C LEU A 58 14.77 -18.49 -14.32
N ILE A 59 15.06 -19.51 -13.53
CA ILE A 59 15.25 -20.88 -14.02
C ILE A 59 14.48 -21.86 -13.13
N ASP A 60 14.05 -22.98 -13.68
CA ASP A 60 13.48 -24.07 -12.90
C ASP A 60 14.56 -25.13 -12.66
N LEU A 61 14.84 -25.44 -11.39
CA LEU A 61 15.81 -26.46 -11.02
C LEU A 61 15.10 -27.77 -10.70
N PRO A 62 15.40 -28.89 -11.39
CA PRO A 62 14.79 -30.18 -11.12
C PRO A 62 14.86 -30.55 -9.63
N GLY A 63 13.69 -30.82 -9.03
CA GLY A 63 13.57 -31.19 -7.61
C GLY A 63 13.70 -30.05 -6.60
N LYS A 64 14.01 -28.81 -7.03
CA LYS A 64 14.08 -27.62 -6.14
C LYS A 64 13.01 -26.57 -6.45
N GLY A 65 12.48 -26.56 -7.68
CA GLY A 65 11.48 -25.60 -8.12
C GLY A 65 12.10 -24.32 -8.69
N PRO A 66 11.31 -23.23 -8.78
CA PRO A 66 11.76 -22.00 -9.41
C PRO A 66 12.84 -21.33 -8.57
N VAL A 67 13.92 -20.90 -9.23
CA VAL A 67 15.02 -20.18 -8.60
C VAL A 67 15.42 -18.96 -9.42
N LEU A 68 15.97 -17.97 -8.73
CA LEU A 68 16.60 -16.81 -9.35
C LEU A 68 18.11 -17.05 -9.36
N LYS A 69 18.68 -17.21 -10.56
CA LYS A 69 20.13 -17.28 -10.76
C LYS A 69 20.68 -15.87 -10.87
N MET A 70 21.37 -15.44 -9.81
CA MET A 70 22.19 -14.23 -9.77
C MET A 70 23.65 -14.57 -10.13
N PRO A 71 24.53 -13.59 -10.39
CA PRO A 71 25.92 -13.83 -10.74
C PRO A 71 26.70 -14.64 -9.69
N ASP A 72 26.42 -14.42 -8.41
CA ASP A 72 27.16 -14.93 -7.25
C ASP A 72 26.41 -16.03 -6.47
N LYS A 73 25.10 -16.15 -6.66
CA LYS A 73 24.26 -17.09 -5.90
C LYS A 73 23.03 -17.54 -6.67
N VAL A 74 22.45 -18.65 -6.22
CA VAL A 74 21.15 -19.14 -6.66
C VAL A 74 20.17 -19.00 -5.50
N GLN A 75 19.12 -18.23 -5.67
CA GLN A 75 18.08 -18.01 -4.66
C GLN A 75 16.85 -18.86 -4.98
N VAL A 76 16.46 -19.74 -4.06
CA VAL A 76 15.21 -20.48 -4.18
C VAL A 76 14.03 -19.54 -3.96
N LEU A 77 13.05 -19.61 -4.85
CA LEU A 77 11.85 -18.78 -4.81
C LEU A 77 10.66 -19.58 -4.29
N THR A 78 9.91 -18.98 -3.38
CA THR A 78 8.55 -19.38 -3.02
C THR A 78 7.60 -18.26 -3.44
N ALA A 79 6.30 -18.45 -3.34
CA ALA A 79 5.33 -17.41 -3.66
C ALA A 79 4.29 -17.26 -2.56
N THR A 80 3.74 -16.05 -2.43
CA THR A 80 2.61 -15.79 -1.53
C THR A 80 1.32 -16.47 -1.97
N THR A 81 1.18 -16.82 -3.26
CA THR A 81 -0.01 -17.47 -3.80
C THR A 81 0.35 -18.62 -4.75
N PRO A 82 -0.52 -19.63 -4.90
CA PRO A 82 -0.34 -20.70 -5.89
C PRO A 82 -0.23 -20.16 -7.33
N TYR A 83 -1.05 -19.17 -7.69
CA TYR A 83 -1.04 -18.57 -9.04
C TYR A 83 0.29 -17.93 -9.40
N LEU A 84 0.90 -17.22 -8.44
CA LEU A 84 2.22 -16.65 -8.61
C LEU A 84 3.29 -17.74 -8.65
N PHE A 85 3.16 -18.80 -7.84
CA PHE A 85 4.07 -19.95 -7.92
C PHE A 85 4.04 -20.63 -9.29
N HIS A 86 2.85 -20.88 -9.85
CA HIS A 86 2.69 -21.42 -11.20
C HIS A 86 3.25 -20.47 -12.27
N THR A 87 3.15 -19.16 -12.07
CA THR A 87 3.79 -18.16 -12.93
C THR A 87 5.31 -18.29 -12.89
N LEU A 88 5.92 -18.43 -11.70
CA LEU A 88 7.36 -18.65 -11.55
C LEU A 88 7.85 -19.95 -12.23
N GLN A 89 6.96 -20.93 -12.37
CA GLN A 89 7.22 -22.21 -13.04
C GLN A 89 6.86 -22.22 -14.53
N ASP A 90 6.33 -21.13 -15.08
CA ASP A 90 5.96 -21.10 -16.49
C ASP A 90 7.22 -21.20 -17.37
N LYS A 91 7.29 -22.27 -18.17
CA LYS A 91 8.39 -22.53 -19.11
C LYS A 91 8.61 -21.40 -20.10
N ARG A 92 7.60 -20.58 -20.40
CA ARG A 92 7.71 -19.40 -21.26
C ARG A 92 8.55 -18.27 -20.64
N LEU A 93 8.70 -18.28 -19.31
CA LEU A 93 9.53 -17.35 -18.54
C LEU A 93 10.92 -17.91 -18.20
N ALA A 94 11.15 -19.22 -18.40
CA ALA A 94 12.43 -19.84 -18.13
C ALA A 94 13.56 -19.17 -18.94
N GLY A 95 14.65 -18.84 -18.25
CA GLY A 95 15.83 -18.17 -18.79
C GLY A 95 15.72 -16.65 -18.95
N ARG A 96 14.55 -16.04 -18.67
CA ARG A 96 14.37 -14.59 -18.76
C ARG A 96 15.06 -13.87 -17.60
N GLU A 97 15.54 -12.67 -17.88
CA GLU A 97 15.89 -11.70 -16.83
C GLU A 97 14.60 -11.19 -16.20
N VAL A 98 14.53 -11.28 -14.87
CA VAL A 98 13.36 -10.89 -14.08
C VAL A 98 13.78 -10.09 -12.86
N ARG A 99 12.85 -9.27 -12.38
CA ARG A 99 12.87 -8.67 -11.05
C ARG A 99 11.77 -9.33 -10.23
N VAL A 100 12.13 -9.89 -9.08
CA VAL A 100 11.17 -10.37 -8.08
C VAL A 100 11.21 -9.46 -6.87
N GLU A 101 10.04 -9.13 -6.34
CA GLU A 101 9.92 -8.37 -5.10
C GLU A 101 9.21 -9.20 -4.06
N GLY A 102 9.64 -9.09 -2.81
CA GLY A 102 9.11 -9.93 -1.75
C GLY A 102 9.97 -9.93 -0.51
N ARG A 103 9.93 -11.03 0.25
CA ARG A 103 10.53 -11.12 1.59
C ARG A 103 11.44 -12.33 1.73
N PRO A 104 12.67 -12.17 2.26
CA PRO A 104 13.48 -13.31 2.67
C PRO A 104 12.79 -14.05 3.82
N GLN A 105 12.90 -15.37 3.81
CA GLN A 105 12.34 -16.26 4.83
C GLN A 105 13.45 -16.82 5.73
N ALA A 106 13.07 -17.28 6.93
CA ALA A 106 14.02 -17.83 7.90
C ALA A 106 14.71 -19.13 7.40
N ASP A 107 14.08 -19.85 6.48
CA ASP A 107 14.62 -21.05 5.83
C ASP A 107 15.59 -20.75 4.67
N GLY A 108 15.86 -19.47 4.40
CA GLY A 108 16.74 -19.01 3.32
C GLY A 108 16.05 -18.91 1.96
N THR A 109 14.76 -19.23 1.84
CA THR A 109 13.99 -18.97 0.62
C THR A 109 13.63 -17.49 0.50
N PHE A 110 13.23 -17.07 -0.71
CA PHE A 110 12.70 -15.74 -0.95
C PHE A 110 11.24 -15.86 -1.40
N GLN A 111 10.32 -15.40 -0.56
CA GLN A 111 8.89 -15.43 -0.85
C GLN A 111 8.53 -14.24 -1.75
N VAL A 112 8.24 -14.55 -3.01
CA VAL A 112 7.88 -13.58 -4.03
C VAL A 112 6.44 -13.11 -3.84
N GLU A 113 6.25 -11.80 -3.97
CA GLU A 113 4.97 -11.09 -4.01
C GLU A 113 4.70 -10.49 -5.40
N TRP A 114 5.75 -10.00 -6.06
CA TRP A 114 5.66 -9.45 -7.42
C TRP A 114 6.74 -10.02 -8.32
N LEU A 115 6.38 -10.25 -9.58
CA LEU A 115 7.26 -10.69 -10.64
C LEU A 115 7.15 -9.75 -11.83
N TYR A 116 8.28 -9.23 -12.27
CA TYR A 116 8.43 -8.44 -13.47
C TYR A 116 9.46 -9.07 -14.37
N THR A 117 9.21 -9.06 -15.68
CA THR A 117 10.23 -9.37 -16.67
C THR A 117 11.01 -8.09 -17.00
N ILE A 118 12.31 -8.25 -17.27
CA ILE A 118 13.18 -7.14 -17.65
C ILE A 118 13.47 -7.27 -19.15
N ARG A 119 13.12 -6.24 -19.91
CA ARG A 119 13.44 -6.16 -21.34
C ARG A 119 14.00 -4.78 -21.64
N GLU A 120 15.20 -4.74 -22.20
CA GLU A 120 15.89 -3.48 -22.54
C GLU A 120 15.96 -2.51 -21.34
N GLY A 121 16.19 -3.06 -20.13
CA GLY A 121 16.24 -2.30 -18.88
C GLY A 121 14.89 -1.79 -18.37
N LYS A 122 13.77 -2.12 -19.03
CA LYS A 122 12.41 -1.74 -18.61
C LYS A 122 11.68 -2.90 -17.96
N LEU A 123 10.87 -2.58 -16.97
CA LEU A 123 10.03 -3.56 -16.27
C LEU A 123 8.73 -3.80 -17.02
N TYR A 124 8.36 -5.06 -17.13
CA TYR A 124 7.10 -5.50 -17.71
C TYR A 124 6.38 -6.43 -16.75
N ARG A 125 5.12 -6.11 -16.47
CA ARG A 125 4.21 -6.97 -15.72
C ARG A 125 3.81 -8.16 -16.59
N VAL A 126 3.91 -9.36 -16.03
CA VAL A 126 3.41 -10.58 -16.66
C VAL A 126 1.89 -10.66 -16.48
N ARG A 127 1.18 -10.96 -17.56
CA ARG A 127 -0.26 -11.16 -17.58
C ARG A 127 -0.61 -12.35 -18.45
N TYR A 128 -1.59 -13.15 -18.03
CA TYR A 128 -2.19 -14.17 -18.88
C TYR A 128 -3.50 -13.69 -19.48
N TYR A 129 -3.67 -13.86 -20.78
CA TYR A 129 -4.82 -13.34 -21.51
C TYR A 129 -5.48 -14.40 -22.38
N CYS A 130 -6.80 -14.51 -22.30
CA CYS A 130 -7.57 -15.33 -23.23
C CYS A 130 -8.13 -14.45 -24.34
N LYS A 131 -7.69 -14.66 -25.59
CA LYS A 131 -8.20 -13.94 -26.76
C LYS A 131 -9.67 -14.24 -27.04
N THR A 132 -10.10 -15.48 -26.86
CA THR A 132 -11.48 -15.91 -27.16
C THR A 132 -12.50 -15.28 -26.21
N CYS A 133 -12.23 -15.33 -24.91
CA CYS A 133 -13.13 -14.78 -23.90
C CYS A 133 -12.87 -13.29 -23.62
N ASN A 134 -11.79 -12.71 -24.14
CA ASN A 134 -11.39 -11.34 -23.90
C ASN A 134 -11.21 -11.00 -22.40
N ILE A 135 -10.60 -11.92 -21.63
CA ILE A 135 -10.41 -11.79 -20.17
C ILE A 135 -8.97 -12.08 -19.74
N VAL A 136 -8.61 -11.55 -18.56
CA VAL A 136 -7.36 -11.86 -17.84
C VAL A 136 -7.51 -13.20 -17.10
N ALA A 137 -6.51 -14.06 -17.17
CA ALA A 137 -6.40 -15.23 -16.30
C ALA A 137 -5.40 -14.95 -15.17
N LEU A 138 -5.63 -15.58 -14.01
CA LEU A 138 -4.78 -15.41 -12.82
C LEU A 138 -3.44 -16.13 -12.94
N GLU A 139 -3.37 -17.20 -13.74
CA GLU A 139 -2.24 -18.11 -13.82
C GLU A 139 -2.07 -18.66 -15.25
N PRO A 140 -0.91 -19.25 -15.60
CA PRO A 140 -0.71 -19.85 -16.91
C PRO A 140 -1.59 -21.09 -17.10
N GLY A 141 -1.97 -21.39 -18.34
CA GLY A 141 -2.68 -22.63 -18.68
C GLY A 141 -3.90 -22.41 -19.53
N LYS A 142 -4.96 -23.18 -19.28
CA LYS A 142 -6.23 -23.07 -20.00
C LYS A 142 -7.15 -22.05 -19.34
N CYS A 143 -7.86 -21.27 -20.15
CA CYS A 143 -8.90 -20.37 -19.69
C CYS A 143 -10.05 -21.15 -19.05
N VAL A 144 -10.46 -20.76 -17.85
CA VAL A 144 -11.54 -21.43 -17.10
C VAL A 144 -12.89 -21.41 -17.85
N CYS A 145 -13.12 -20.40 -18.69
CA CYS A 145 -14.39 -20.23 -19.40
C CYS A 145 -14.48 -21.08 -20.68
N CYS A 146 -13.49 -20.99 -21.57
CA CYS A 146 -13.53 -21.62 -22.89
C CYS A 146 -12.51 -22.75 -23.09
N GLN A 147 -11.68 -23.04 -22.08
CA GLN A 147 -10.65 -24.08 -22.11
C GLN A 147 -9.54 -23.89 -23.16
N GLN A 148 -9.53 -22.77 -23.89
CA GLN A 148 -8.45 -22.38 -24.79
C GLN A 148 -7.21 -21.94 -24.00
N PRO A 149 -5.99 -22.13 -24.53
CA PRO A 149 -4.77 -21.70 -23.86
C PRO A 149 -4.71 -20.18 -23.71
N THR A 150 -4.17 -19.72 -22.57
CA THR A 150 -3.92 -18.30 -22.32
C THR A 150 -2.57 -17.89 -22.88
N GLU A 151 -2.51 -16.67 -23.42
CA GLU A 151 -1.29 -16.06 -23.92
C GLU A 151 -0.56 -15.34 -22.80
N LEU A 152 0.75 -15.52 -22.73
CA LEU A 152 1.61 -14.72 -21.87
C LEU A 152 1.85 -13.37 -22.55
N GLN A 153 1.46 -12.30 -21.87
CA GLN A 153 1.67 -10.93 -22.29
C GLN A 153 2.59 -10.22 -21.29
N GLU A 154 3.49 -9.41 -21.82
CA GLU A 154 4.38 -8.55 -21.06
C GLU A 154 3.92 -7.11 -21.27
N ILE A 155 3.35 -6.50 -20.23
CA ILE A 155 2.79 -5.15 -20.28
C ILE A 155 3.79 -4.20 -19.60
N PRO A 156 4.27 -3.13 -20.26
CA PRO A 156 5.17 -2.16 -19.62
C PRO A 156 4.57 -1.65 -18.31
N VAL A 157 5.37 -1.60 -17.25
CA VAL A 157 4.97 -0.98 -15.98
C VAL A 157 5.02 0.54 -16.16
N THR A 158 3.91 1.22 -15.88
CA THR A 158 3.86 2.69 -15.85
C THR A 158 3.91 3.20 -14.41
N ASP A 159 4.22 4.48 -14.21
CA ASP A 159 4.35 5.08 -12.87
C ASP A 159 3.06 5.01 -12.03
N SER A 160 1.91 4.76 -12.65
CA SER A 160 0.62 4.54 -11.97
C SER A 160 0.48 3.16 -11.29
N ASP A 161 1.37 2.23 -11.61
CA ASP A 161 1.26 0.82 -11.22
C ASP A 161 2.18 0.46 -10.03
N GLN A 162 2.96 1.44 -9.53
CA GLN A 162 3.93 1.33 -8.42
C GLN A 162 3.48 2.15 -7.21
#